data_AF-A0AAI9RHE3-F1
#
_entry.id   AF-A0AAI9RHE3-F1
#
_cell.length_a   1.000
_cell.length_b   1.000
_cell.length_c   1.000
_cell.angle_alpha   90.00
_cell.angle_beta   90.00
_cell.angle_gamma   90.00
#
_symmetry.space_group_name_H-M   'P 1'
#
loop_
_entity.id
_entity.type
_entity.pdbx_description
1 polymer ?
#
loop_
_entity_poly.entity_id
_entity_poly.type
_entity_poly.pdbx_seq_one_letter_code
_entity_poly.pdbx_strand_id
1 'polypeptide(L)'
;MNKNLYKKIILSTIITGMAANNVIPLHTLAAEPTVSQQQESLKNYSLGPGEFKEVMGKMVANILTMDSYANTISNQQLTDLSKISSINGDLQANMIKHQRDAIENADFWFMYFKTRIMYTHQNIVSYNDTFQASYKLLLTAIEQKDKEKLKYELENLYNSILYNSQKLDVLLEKLKNFQGEIAEDTRNFKEDFNQLENILESTNAGIPLLQQRIENCNNTIKENYDKRGGYIALSVFMPPVGIPLIVTADKNIASAQQEIEQLKSRISGAEAEVVILTDTKNKTEHMAATVGTAVTALENIKTQWGTVEKKYKSLIDSVDNISLDLFDEIIRADLNTAKDNWQDLKNYTDKLYEGAKIAQNK
;
A
#
# COMPACT_ATOMS: atom_id res chain seq x y z
N MET A 1 -54.73 -9.42 21.18
CA MET A 1 -54.28 -8.05 20.83
C MET A 1 -52.78 -8.00 21.06
N ASN A 2 -52.02 -7.84 19.98
CA ASN A 2 -50.62 -8.20 19.83
C ASN A 2 -49.73 -6.94 19.88
N LYS A 3 -48.67 -6.90 20.70
CA LYS A 3 -47.60 -5.89 20.61
C LYS A 3 -46.25 -6.48 21.03
N ASN A 4 -45.71 -7.36 20.18
CA ASN A 4 -44.27 -7.51 20.01
C ASN A 4 -43.79 -6.37 19.09
N LEU A 5 -42.92 -5.48 19.59
CA LEU A 5 -42.13 -4.57 18.77
C LEU A 5 -40.69 -4.57 19.28
N TYR A 6 -39.96 -5.63 18.91
CA TYR A 6 -38.52 -5.63 18.87
C TYR A 6 -38.05 -4.45 18.00
N LYS A 7 -37.47 -3.42 18.61
CA LYS A 7 -36.66 -2.43 17.90
C LYS A 7 -35.38 -3.14 17.44
N LYS A 8 -35.38 -3.64 16.21
CA LYS A 8 -34.15 -3.99 15.50
C LYS A 8 -33.37 -2.70 15.27
N ILE A 9 -32.37 -2.42 16.11
CA ILE A 9 -31.39 -1.39 15.81
C ILE A 9 -30.45 -2.01 14.78
N ILE A 10 -30.69 -1.71 13.52
CA ILE A 10 -29.76 -1.99 12.43
C ILE A 10 -28.62 -0.97 12.59
N LEU A 11 -27.53 -1.37 13.23
CA LEU A 11 -26.27 -0.62 13.24
C LEU A 11 -25.48 -1.01 11.99
N SER A 12 -25.97 -0.60 10.82
CA SER A 12 -25.20 -0.62 9.58
C SER A 12 -24.65 0.77 9.32
N THR A 13 -23.60 1.16 10.03
CA THR A 13 -22.78 2.30 9.62
C THR A 13 -21.53 1.75 8.97
N ILE A 14 -21.65 1.34 7.71
CA ILE A 14 -20.49 1.33 6.81
C ILE A 14 -20.16 2.81 6.64
N ILE A 15 -19.17 3.30 7.37
CA ILE A 15 -18.59 4.62 7.10
C ILE A 15 -17.79 4.46 5.82
N THR A 16 -18.46 4.66 4.68
CA THR A 16 -17.78 4.94 3.43
C THR A 16 -17.18 6.32 3.57
N GLY A 17 -15.87 6.38 3.85
CA GLY A 17 -15.10 7.62 3.82
C GLY A 17 -15.11 8.20 2.40
N MET A 18 -16.00 9.15 2.14
CA MET A 18 -15.85 10.09 1.04
C MET A 18 -15.28 11.38 1.61
N ALA A 19 -13.96 11.54 1.50
CA ALA A 19 -13.32 12.83 1.62
C ALA A 19 -13.57 13.61 0.32
N ALA A 20 -14.51 14.56 0.34
CA ALA A 20 -14.50 15.70 -0.57
C ALA A 20 -15.30 16.86 0.05
N ASN A 21 -14.64 18.01 0.13
CA ASN A 21 -15.19 19.30 0.54
C ASN A 21 -16.57 19.57 -0.08
N ASN A 22 -17.56 19.90 0.76
CA ASN A 22 -18.32 21.15 0.69
C ASN A 22 -19.35 21.23 1.82
N VAL A 23 -19.35 22.38 2.48
CA VAL A 23 -20.23 22.77 3.59
C VAL A 23 -21.68 22.87 3.12
N ILE A 24 -22.60 22.14 3.75
CA ILE A 24 -24.03 22.49 3.79
C ILE A 24 -24.54 22.24 5.22
N PRO A 25 -25.04 23.27 5.93
CA PRO A 25 -25.64 23.07 7.24
C PRO A 25 -27.08 22.55 7.06
N LEU A 26 -27.32 21.29 7.40
CA LEU A 26 -28.68 20.81 7.64
C LEU A 26 -29.01 21.06 9.11
N HIS A 27 -29.98 21.94 9.33
CA HIS A 27 -30.53 22.27 10.64
C HIS A 27 -30.96 21.01 11.39
N THR A 28 -30.30 20.73 12.51
CA THR A 28 -30.65 19.65 13.44
C THR A 28 -31.87 20.05 14.27
N LEU A 29 -32.93 19.24 14.17
CA LEU A 29 -33.95 19.11 15.21
C LEU A 29 -33.27 18.74 16.53
N ALA A 30 -33.67 19.42 17.61
CA ALA A 30 -33.14 19.20 18.95
C ALA A 30 -33.41 17.75 19.40
N ALA A 31 -32.37 16.92 19.42
CA ALA A 31 -32.36 15.64 20.10
C ALA A 31 -31.93 15.85 21.56
N GLU A 32 -32.64 15.20 22.48
CA GLU A 32 -32.37 15.25 23.92
C GLU A 32 -30.90 14.89 24.25
N PRO A 33 -30.32 15.43 25.35
CA PRO A 33 -28.87 15.40 25.59
C PRO A 33 -28.25 14.03 25.92
N THR A 34 -29.04 12.96 25.99
CA THR A 34 -28.60 11.66 26.53
C THR A 34 -27.96 10.73 25.50
N VAL A 35 -28.27 10.87 24.20
CA VAL A 35 -27.78 9.94 23.16
C VAL A 35 -26.40 10.33 22.62
N SER A 36 -26.11 11.62 22.49
CA SER A 36 -24.85 12.10 21.90
C SER A 36 -23.61 11.85 22.77
N GLN A 37 -23.69 12.01 24.10
CA GLN A 37 -22.55 11.77 24.99
C GLN A 37 -22.18 10.30 25.14
N GLN A 38 -23.16 9.39 25.09
CA GLN A 38 -22.91 7.94 25.06
C GLN A 38 -22.33 7.50 23.71
N GLN A 39 -22.79 8.06 22.58
CA GLN A 39 -22.21 7.80 21.26
C GLN A 39 -20.78 8.33 21.08
N GLU A 40 -20.41 9.38 21.79
CA GLU A 40 -19.05 9.94 21.74
C GLU A 40 -18.07 9.15 22.61
N SER A 41 -18.51 8.63 23.77
CA SER A 41 -17.71 7.68 24.57
C SER A 41 -17.56 6.30 23.90
N LEU A 42 -18.57 5.88 23.11
CA LEU A 42 -18.57 4.65 22.30
C LEU A 42 -17.46 4.60 21.22
N LYS A 43 -17.05 5.73 20.66
CA LYS A 43 -15.97 5.77 19.64
C LYS A 43 -14.60 5.39 20.21
N ASN A 44 -14.40 5.52 21.52
CA ASN A 44 -13.11 5.30 22.17
C ASN A 44 -12.80 3.83 22.45
N TYR A 45 -13.79 2.93 22.37
CA TYR A 45 -13.65 1.52 22.78
C TYR A 45 -13.79 0.49 21.66
N SER A 46 -13.86 0.92 20.39
CA SER A 46 -14.08 -0.03 19.30
C SER A 46 -12.90 -0.99 19.09
N LEU A 47 -13.19 -2.28 19.18
CA LEU A 47 -12.22 -3.38 19.09
C LEU A 47 -11.94 -3.83 17.65
N GLY A 48 -12.67 -3.26 16.68
CA GLY A 48 -12.58 -3.62 15.28
C GLY A 48 -11.36 -3.03 14.55
N PRO A 49 -11.10 -3.51 13.31
CA PRO A 49 -9.94 -3.13 12.50
C PRO A 49 -9.97 -1.71 11.92
N GLY A 50 -11.07 -0.97 12.00
CA GLY A 50 -11.15 0.37 11.39
C GLY A 50 -10.80 0.35 9.90
N GLU A 51 -9.82 1.17 9.49
CA GLU A 51 -9.48 1.42 8.08
C GLU A 51 -8.44 0.44 7.50
N PHE A 52 -8.12 -0.66 8.20
CA PHE A 52 -7.13 -1.63 7.74
C PHE A 52 -7.35 -2.13 6.30
N LYS A 53 -8.61 -2.32 5.86
CA LYS A 53 -8.91 -2.77 4.48
C LYS A 53 -8.38 -1.81 3.42
N GLU A 54 -8.53 -0.50 3.65
CA GLU A 54 -8.09 0.52 2.69
C GLU A 54 -6.56 0.57 2.62
N VAL A 55 -5.89 0.67 3.78
CA VAL A 55 -4.43 0.78 3.84
C VAL A 55 -3.74 -0.49 3.32
N MET A 56 -4.32 -1.67 3.54
CA MET A 56 -3.81 -2.93 2.99
C MET A 56 -3.98 -2.98 1.46
N GLY A 57 -5.11 -2.49 0.93
CA GLY A 57 -5.30 -2.39 -0.52
C GLY A 57 -4.25 -1.49 -1.17
N LYS A 58 -3.97 -0.32 -0.58
CA LYS A 58 -2.91 0.59 -1.02
C LYS A 58 -1.52 -0.05 -0.94
N MET A 59 -1.21 -0.78 0.13
CA MET A 59 0.08 -1.47 0.25
C MET A 59 0.27 -2.50 -0.86
N VAL A 60 -0.71 -3.38 -1.10
CA VAL A 60 -0.62 -4.42 -2.15
C VAL A 60 -0.49 -3.79 -3.54
N ALA A 61 -1.24 -2.71 -3.81
CA ALA A 61 -1.12 -1.96 -5.06
C ALA A 61 0.32 -1.45 -5.29
N ASN A 62 0.95 -0.87 -4.26
CA ASN A 62 2.32 -0.37 -4.35
C ASN A 62 3.35 -1.49 -4.54
N ILE A 63 3.19 -2.63 -3.88
CA ILE A 63 4.07 -3.80 -4.08
C ILE A 63 4.01 -4.24 -5.56
N LEU A 64 2.82 -4.28 -6.15
CA LEU A 64 2.64 -4.70 -7.54
C LEU A 64 3.23 -3.72 -8.54
N THR A 65 3.08 -2.41 -8.29
CA THR A 65 3.73 -1.37 -9.09
C THR A 65 5.26 -1.49 -9.00
N MET A 66 5.81 -1.64 -7.79
CA MET A 66 7.24 -1.84 -7.57
C MET A 66 7.76 -3.10 -8.28
N ASP A 67 7.06 -4.23 -8.16
CA ASP A 67 7.42 -5.48 -8.83
C ASP A 67 7.45 -5.32 -10.35
N SER A 68 6.54 -4.52 -10.91
CA SER A 68 6.49 -4.29 -12.36
C SER A 68 7.69 -3.47 -12.84
N TYR A 69 8.08 -2.41 -12.11
CA TYR A 69 9.29 -1.65 -12.41
C TYR A 69 10.56 -2.47 -12.21
N ALA A 70 10.70 -3.12 -11.06
CA ALA A 70 11.86 -3.93 -10.75
C ALA A 70 12.06 -5.02 -11.82
N ASN A 71 11.00 -5.71 -12.25
CA ASN A 71 11.10 -6.72 -13.30
C ASN A 71 11.61 -6.12 -14.63
N THR A 72 11.11 -4.93 -15.02
CA THR A 72 11.55 -4.30 -16.27
C THR A 72 12.97 -3.76 -16.22
N ILE A 73 13.42 -3.30 -15.04
CA ILE A 73 14.78 -2.79 -14.83
C ILE A 73 15.77 -3.95 -14.79
N SER A 74 15.49 -5.03 -14.05
CA SER A 74 16.38 -6.20 -13.96
C SER A 74 16.59 -6.88 -15.33
N ASN A 75 15.61 -6.79 -16.24
CA ASN A 75 15.70 -7.38 -17.58
C ASN A 75 16.25 -6.41 -18.66
N GLN A 76 16.66 -5.20 -18.29
CA GLN A 76 17.12 -4.22 -19.28
C GLN A 76 18.50 -4.58 -19.84
N GLN A 77 18.74 -4.19 -21.09
CA GLN A 77 20.06 -4.25 -21.68
C GLN A 77 20.97 -3.13 -21.12
N LEU A 78 22.21 -3.47 -20.79
CA LEU A 78 23.24 -2.47 -20.49
C LEU A 78 23.70 -1.77 -21.77
N THR A 79 23.89 -0.46 -21.67
CA THR A 79 24.38 0.37 -22.77
C THR A 79 25.83 0.05 -23.13
N ASP A 80 26.17 0.19 -24.40
CA ASP A 80 27.54 0.19 -24.92
C ASP A 80 27.89 1.59 -25.46
N LEU A 81 28.27 2.47 -24.55
CA LEU A 81 28.65 3.84 -24.87
C LEU A 81 30.02 3.99 -25.52
N SER A 82 30.77 2.89 -25.76
CA SER A 82 32.09 2.96 -26.39
C SER A 82 32.04 3.52 -27.82
N LYS A 83 30.83 3.53 -28.42
CA LYS A 83 30.55 4.03 -29.76
C LYS A 83 30.29 5.54 -29.80
N ILE A 84 30.22 6.22 -28.66
CA ILE A 84 29.99 7.67 -28.58
C ILE A 84 31.33 8.36 -28.30
N SER A 85 32.03 8.77 -29.36
CA SER A 85 33.38 9.37 -29.22
C SER A 85 33.40 10.77 -28.59
N SER A 86 32.24 11.42 -28.46
CA SER A 86 32.10 12.79 -27.95
C SER A 86 32.02 12.87 -26.42
N ILE A 87 31.88 11.75 -25.72
CA ILE A 87 31.82 11.71 -24.25
C ILE A 87 33.17 11.30 -23.66
N ASN A 88 33.48 11.81 -22.47
CA ASN A 88 34.69 11.42 -21.75
C ASN A 88 34.50 10.06 -21.05
N GLY A 89 35.62 9.43 -20.67
CA GLY A 89 35.62 8.11 -20.05
C GLY A 89 34.92 8.05 -18.68
N ASP A 90 34.95 9.14 -17.91
CA ASP A 90 34.33 9.20 -16.59
C ASP A 90 32.80 9.19 -16.68
N LEU A 91 32.23 10.03 -17.56
CA LEU A 91 30.80 10.07 -17.83
C LEU A 91 30.30 8.74 -18.39
N GLN A 92 31.09 8.12 -19.27
CA GLN A 92 30.81 6.79 -19.80
C GLN A 92 30.73 5.74 -18.68
N ALA A 93 31.71 5.73 -17.78
CA ALA A 93 31.76 4.81 -16.64
C ALA A 93 30.60 5.04 -15.68
N ASN A 94 30.27 6.31 -15.39
CA ASN A 94 29.16 6.68 -14.52
C ASN A 94 27.81 6.22 -15.08
N MET A 95 27.53 6.44 -16.37
CA MET A 95 26.28 5.96 -17.00
C MET A 95 26.09 4.45 -16.85
N ILE A 96 27.15 3.68 -17.11
CA ILE A 96 27.10 2.22 -16.97
C ILE A 96 26.91 1.84 -15.49
N LYS A 97 27.55 2.55 -14.56
CA LYS A 97 27.36 2.35 -13.12
C LYS A 97 25.90 2.60 -12.72
N HIS A 98 25.30 3.72 -13.12
CA HIS A 98 23.90 4.05 -12.81
C HIS A 98 22.92 2.96 -13.28
N GLN A 99 23.14 2.37 -14.45
CA GLN A 99 22.31 1.23 -14.90
C GLN A 99 22.48 -0.02 -14.05
N ARG A 100 23.71 -0.30 -13.57
CA ARG A 100 23.97 -1.42 -12.66
C ARG A 100 23.35 -1.18 -11.30
N ASP A 101 23.53 0.02 -10.74
CA ASP A 101 22.92 0.42 -9.47
C ASP A 101 21.38 0.30 -9.54
N ALA A 102 20.77 0.69 -10.67
CA ALA A 102 19.33 0.49 -10.89
C ALA A 102 18.92 -0.99 -10.89
N ILE A 103 19.70 -1.88 -11.52
CA ILE A 103 19.46 -3.33 -11.50
C ILE A 103 19.64 -3.90 -10.08
N GLU A 104 20.70 -3.51 -9.38
CA GLU A 104 20.95 -3.93 -8.00
C GLU A 104 19.82 -3.49 -7.06
N ASN A 105 19.31 -2.28 -7.22
CA ASN A 105 18.16 -1.77 -6.47
C ASN A 105 16.86 -2.55 -6.79
N ALA A 106 16.63 -2.90 -8.05
CA ALA A 106 15.51 -3.75 -8.48
C ALA A 106 15.58 -5.15 -7.88
N ASP A 107 16.76 -5.77 -7.89
CA ASP A 107 16.99 -7.09 -7.32
C ASP A 107 16.87 -7.08 -5.80
N PHE A 108 17.37 -6.03 -5.14
CA PHE A 108 17.23 -5.85 -3.70
C PHE A 108 15.77 -5.72 -3.28
N TRP A 109 14.95 -4.99 -4.05
CA TRP A 109 13.51 -4.93 -3.85
C TRP A 109 12.88 -6.34 -3.85
N PHE A 110 13.18 -7.16 -4.86
CA PHE A 110 12.64 -8.51 -4.97
C PHE A 110 13.09 -9.43 -3.83
N MET A 111 14.40 -9.44 -3.54
CA MET A 111 15.00 -10.35 -2.58
C MET A 111 14.62 -10.02 -1.14
N TYR A 112 14.52 -8.72 -0.80
CA TYR A 112 14.35 -8.28 0.57
C TYR A 112 12.93 -7.76 0.87
N PHE A 113 12.48 -6.72 0.16
CA PHE A 113 11.28 -5.97 0.54
C PHE A 113 10.00 -6.67 0.15
N LYS A 114 9.86 -7.14 -1.08
CA LYS A 114 8.65 -7.83 -1.58
C LYS A 114 8.18 -8.88 -0.57
N THR A 115 9.05 -9.84 -0.26
CA THR A 115 8.74 -10.94 0.64
C THR A 115 8.37 -10.47 2.04
N ARG A 116 9.09 -9.50 2.61
CA ARG A 116 8.84 -9.02 3.98
C ARG A 116 7.58 -8.16 4.11
N ILE A 117 7.30 -7.32 3.12
CA ILE A 117 6.05 -6.55 3.08
C ILE A 117 4.87 -7.50 2.88
N MET A 118 5.00 -8.52 2.01
CA MET A 118 3.99 -9.58 1.88
C MET A 118 3.76 -10.34 3.20
N TYR A 119 4.79 -10.57 4.02
CA TYR A 119 4.63 -11.18 5.34
C TYR A 119 3.83 -10.34 6.34
N THR A 120 3.65 -9.03 6.12
CA THR A 120 2.80 -8.20 7.01
C THR A 120 1.33 -8.65 6.99
N HIS A 121 0.86 -9.30 5.92
CA HIS A 121 -0.45 -9.95 5.89
C HIS A 121 -0.57 -11.05 6.95
N GLN A 122 0.51 -11.80 7.25
CA GLN A 122 0.50 -12.81 8.30
C GLN A 122 0.30 -12.22 9.70
N ASN A 123 0.67 -10.95 9.92
CA ASN A 123 0.38 -10.25 11.18
C ASN A 123 -1.14 -10.06 11.36
N ILE A 124 -1.86 -9.74 10.28
CA ILE A 124 -3.33 -9.61 10.30
C ILE A 124 -4.01 -10.97 10.49
N VAL A 125 -3.53 -12.00 9.80
CA VAL A 125 -4.01 -13.38 9.97
C VAL A 125 -3.82 -13.84 11.41
N SER A 126 -2.58 -13.73 11.93
CA SER A 126 -2.24 -14.13 13.29
C SER A 126 -3.06 -13.38 14.32
N TYR A 127 -3.28 -12.08 14.14
CA TYR A 127 -4.11 -11.31 15.06
C TYR A 127 -5.58 -11.74 15.04
N ASN A 128 -6.15 -11.94 13.85
CA ASN A 128 -7.52 -12.46 13.72
C ASN A 128 -7.65 -13.78 14.47
N ASP A 129 -6.71 -14.71 14.28
CA ASP A 129 -6.79 -16.03 14.92
C ASP A 129 -6.76 -15.91 16.46
N THR A 130 -5.93 -15.03 17.02
CA THR A 130 -5.93 -14.70 18.45
C THR A 130 -7.26 -14.09 18.88
N PHE A 131 -7.81 -13.13 18.12
CA PHE A 131 -9.10 -12.50 18.41
C PHE A 131 -10.24 -13.53 18.42
N GLN A 132 -10.29 -14.42 17.42
CA GLN A 132 -11.30 -15.48 17.33
C GLN A 132 -11.21 -16.45 18.51
N ALA A 133 -9.99 -16.78 18.97
CA ALA A 133 -9.78 -17.63 20.14
C ALA A 133 -10.24 -16.96 21.43
N SER A 134 -9.90 -15.70 21.65
CA SER A 134 -10.30 -14.94 22.86
C SER A 134 -11.78 -14.53 22.86
N TYR A 135 -12.45 -14.48 21.70
CA TYR A 135 -13.84 -14.02 21.59
C TYR A 135 -14.80 -14.70 22.58
N LYS A 136 -14.76 -16.05 22.66
CA LYS A 136 -15.65 -16.78 23.58
C LYS A 136 -15.30 -16.51 25.04
N LEU A 137 -14.02 -16.37 25.36
CA LEU A 137 -13.53 -16.12 26.73
C LEU A 137 -13.93 -14.72 27.20
N LEU A 138 -13.82 -13.71 26.32
CA LEU A 138 -14.29 -12.35 26.54
C LEU A 138 -15.80 -12.32 26.78
N LEU A 139 -16.58 -13.02 25.94
CA LEU A 139 -18.04 -13.08 26.09
C LEU A 139 -18.44 -13.71 27.44
N THR A 140 -17.81 -14.81 27.82
CA THR A 140 -18.04 -15.46 29.13
C THR A 140 -17.67 -14.54 30.30
N ALA A 141 -16.55 -13.81 30.20
CA ALA A 141 -16.15 -12.87 31.25
C ALA A 141 -17.19 -11.75 31.43
N ILE A 142 -17.73 -11.22 30.34
CA ILE A 142 -18.81 -10.22 30.36
C ILE A 142 -20.07 -10.80 31.02
N GLU A 143 -20.50 -12.01 30.62
CA GLU A 143 -21.68 -12.70 31.17
C GLU A 143 -21.58 -12.97 32.67
N GLN A 144 -20.39 -13.37 33.12
CA GLN A 144 -20.10 -13.65 34.53
C GLN A 144 -19.81 -12.39 35.33
N LYS A 145 -19.77 -11.22 34.68
CA LYS A 145 -19.34 -9.95 35.27
C LYS A 145 -17.93 -10.03 35.90
N ASP A 146 -17.08 -10.88 35.32
CA ASP A 146 -15.72 -11.15 35.76
C ASP A 146 -14.74 -10.14 35.14
N LYS A 147 -14.52 -9.04 35.86
CA LYS A 147 -13.64 -7.95 35.44
C LYS A 147 -12.18 -8.37 35.30
N GLU A 148 -11.70 -9.24 36.18
CA GLU A 148 -10.30 -9.69 36.16
C GLU A 148 -10.03 -10.52 34.91
N LYS A 149 -10.91 -11.48 34.60
CA LYS A 149 -10.79 -12.30 33.40
C LYS A 149 -10.94 -11.50 32.12
N LEU A 150 -11.89 -10.57 32.09
CA LEU A 150 -12.07 -9.66 30.95
C LEU A 150 -10.80 -8.85 30.68
N LYS A 151 -10.22 -8.26 31.72
CA LYS A 151 -8.98 -7.47 31.63
C LYS A 151 -7.82 -8.33 31.11
N TYR A 152 -7.66 -9.54 31.65
CA TYR A 152 -6.64 -10.48 31.23
C TYR A 152 -6.74 -10.83 29.73
N GLU A 153 -7.94 -11.14 29.23
CA GLU A 153 -8.14 -11.46 27.81
C GLU A 153 -7.91 -10.25 26.89
N LEU A 154 -8.29 -9.04 27.33
CA LEU A 154 -8.00 -7.80 26.60
C LEU A 154 -6.49 -7.51 26.56
N GLU A 155 -5.77 -7.74 27.65
CA GLU A 155 -4.31 -7.62 27.73
C GLU A 155 -3.61 -8.60 26.78
N ASN A 156 -4.11 -9.83 26.65
CA ASN A 156 -3.60 -10.80 25.67
C ASN A 156 -3.74 -10.27 24.22
N LEU A 157 -4.89 -9.72 23.85
CA LEU A 157 -5.11 -9.12 22.54
C LEU A 157 -4.24 -7.87 22.32
N TYR A 158 -4.11 -7.03 23.35
CA TYR A 158 -3.25 -5.85 23.34
C TYR A 158 -1.78 -6.22 23.09
N ASN A 159 -1.27 -7.25 23.77
CA ASN A 159 0.09 -7.74 23.55
C ASN A 159 0.31 -8.26 22.12
N SER A 160 -0.71 -8.91 21.52
CA SER A 160 -0.65 -9.31 20.11
C SER A 160 -0.62 -8.11 19.15
N ILE A 161 -1.31 -7.01 19.47
CA ILE A 161 -1.25 -5.76 18.71
C ILE A 161 0.16 -5.17 18.77
N LEU A 162 0.75 -5.06 19.97
CA LEU A 162 2.09 -4.52 20.15
C LEU A 162 3.14 -5.33 19.38
N TYR A 163 3.07 -6.65 19.45
CA TYR A 163 3.98 -7.53 18.72
C TYR A 163 3.91 -7.31 17.20
N ASN A 164 2.70 -7.17 16.65
CA ASN A 164 2.50 -6.91 15.23
C ASN A 164 2.98 -5.51 14.81
N SER A 165 2.79 -4.51 15.66
CA SER A 165 3.25 -3.13 15.44
C SER A 165 4.78 -3.05 15.40
N GLN A 166 5.47 -3.67 16.38
CA GLN A 166 6.94 -3.65 16.47
C GLN A 166 7.64 -4.29 15.26
N LYS A 167 7.05 -5.34 14.67
CA LYS A 167 7.58 -5.95 13.43
C LYS A 167 7.61 -4.97 12.25
N LEU A 168 6.69 -4.00 12.22
CA LEU A 168 6.64 -3.00 11.16
C LEU A 168 7.72 -1.94 11.31
N ASP A 169 8.20 -1.67 12.53
CA ASP A 169 9.23 -0.66 12.78
C ASP A 169 10.53 -0.99 12.05
N VAL A 170 11.02 -2.22 12.22
CA VAL A 170 12.26 -2.70 11.59
C VAL A 170 12.14 -2.72 10.07
N LEU A 171 10.97 -3.09 9.55
CA LEU A 171 10.74 -3.11 8.11
C LEU A 171 10.68 -1.69 7.53
N LEU A 172 10.01 -0.78 8.23
CA LEU A 172 9.83 0.60 7.82
C LEU A 172 11.16 1.38 7.83
N GLU A 173 11.98 1.20 8.86
CA GLU A 173 13.31 1.82 8.93
C GLU A 173 14.17 1.42 7.72
N LYS A 174 14.22 0.14 7.40
CA LYS A 174 14.98 -0.34 6.25
C LYS A 174 14.42 0.15 4.92
N LEU A 175 13.09 0.21 4.78
CA LEU A 175 12.47 0.71 3.57
C LEU A 175 12.73 2.22 3.37
N LYS A 176 12.80 3.00 4.46
CA LYS A 176 13.21 4.41 4.42
C LYS A 176 14.67 4.60 4.04
N ASN A 177 15.57 3.75 4.53
CA ASN A 177 16.97 3.80 4.11
C ASN A 177 17.10 3.50 2.61
N PHE A 178 16.43 2.45 2.13
CA PHE A 178 16.38 2.12 0.71
C PHE A 178 15.76 3.26 -0.13
N GLN A 179 14.72 3.93 0.38
CA GLN A 179 14.15 5.12 -0.26
C GLN A 179 15.19 6.24 -0.40
N GLY A 180 16.03 6.46 0.62
CA GLY A 180 17.10 7.45 0.57
C GLY A 180 18.16 7.11 -0.48
N GLU A 181 18.63 5.86 -0.47
CA GLU A 181 19.64 5.33 -1.40
C GLU A 181 19.16 5.45 -2.86
N ILE A 182 17.97 4.90 -3.18
CA ILE A 182 17.46 4.94 -4.56
C ILE A 182 17.19 6.36 -5.04
N ALA A 183 16.79 7.28 -4.15
CA ALA A 183 16.58 8.69 -4.49
C ALA A 183 17.90 9.42 -4.79
N GLU A 184 18.97 9.09 -4.06
CA GLU A 184 20.31 9.60 -4.33
C GLU A 184 20.86 9.06 -5.65
N ASP A 185 20.79 7.75 -5.88
CA ASP A 185 21.24 7.12 -7.12
C ASP A 185 20.49 7.71 -8.33
N THR A 186 19.17 7.86 -8.22
CA THR A 186 18.33 8.46 -9.27
C THR A 186 18.73 9.90 -9.57
N ARG A 187 19.00 10.71 -8.54
CA ARG A 187 19.41 12.10 -8.70
C ARG A 187 20.76 12.19 -9.40
N ASN A 188 21.74 11.39 -8.97
CA ASN A 188 23.06 11.34 -9.60
C ASN A 188 22.97 10.88 -11.06
N PHE A 189 22.14 9.87 -11.34
CA PHE A 189 21.91 9.42 -12.71
C PHE A 189 21.31 10.54 -13.58
N LYS A 190 20.30 11.25 -13.07
CA LYS A 190 19.70 12.38 -13.79
C LYS A 190 20.72 13.49 -14.07
N GLU A 191 21.56 13.83 -13.10
CA GLU A 191 22.59 14.87 -13.26
C GLU A 191 23.60 14.52 -14.36
N ASP A 192 24.13 13.30 -14.35
CA ASP A 192 25.06 12.85 -15.38
C ASP A 192 24.34 12.65 -16.74
N PHE A 193 23.08 12.20 -16.74
CA PHE A 193 22.28 12.06 -17.97
C PHE A 193 22.04 13.42 -18.64
N ASN A 194 21.79 14.49 -17.87
CA ASN A 194 21.66 15.83 -18.42
C ASN A 194 22.99 16.32 -19.05
N GLN A 195 24.14 15.93 -18.52
CA GLN A 195 25.43 16.22 -19.15
C GLN A 195 25.57 15.50 -20.49
N LEU A 196 25.19 14.21 -20.54
CA LEU A 196 25.17 13.42 -21.77
C LEU A 196 24.24 14.05 -22.82
N GLU A 197 23.02 14.43 -22.42
CA GLU A 197 22.02 15.07 -23.27
C GLU A 197 22.58 16.34 -23.93
N ASN A 198 23.16 17.26 -23.14
CA ASN A 198 23.77 18.49 -23.67
C ASN A 198 24.87 18.23 -24.71
N ILE A 199 25.72 17.22 -24.49
CA ILE A 199 26.77 16.84 -25.45
C ILE A 199 26.13 16.33 -26.74
N LEU A 200 25.10 15.49 -26.63
CA LEU A 200 24.49 14.84 -27.77
C LEU A 200 23.59 15.76 -28.59
N GLU A 201 22.86 16.68 -27.96
CA GLU A 201 22.08 17.70 -28.65
C GLU A 201 22.93 18.58 -29.56
N SER A 202 24.16 18.89 -29.13
CA SER A 202 25.10 19.67 -29.93
C SER A 202 25.59 18.94 -31.18
N THR A 203 25.39 17.62 -31.26
CA THR A 203 25.93 16.75 -32.33
C THR A 203 24.86 16.05 -33.16
N ASN A 204 23.63 15.86 -32.64
CA ASN A 204 22.53 15.22 -33.36
C ASN A 204 21.17 15.81 -32.93
N ALA A 205 20.54 16.57 -33.83
CA ALA A 205 19.25 17.23 -33.61
C ALA A 205 18.04 16.27 -33.52
N GLY A 206 18.20 14.98 -33.85
CA GLY A 206 17.12 13.98 -33.76
C GLY A 206 16.95 13.37 -32.36
N ILE A 207 17.97 13.48 -31.50
CA ILE A 207 18.01 12.87 -30.17
C ILE A 207 16.90 13.41 -29.23
N PRO A 208 16.65 14.73 -29.15
CA PRO A 208 15.57 15.26 -28.31
C PRO A 208 14.19 14.68 -28.64
N LEU A 209 13.89 14.52 -29.93
CA LEU A 209 12.61 13.97 -30.38
C LEU A 209 12.45 12.49 -29.97
N LEU A 210 13.53 11.71 -30.03
CA LEU A 210 13.54 10.33 -29.57
C LEU A 210 13.31 10.25 -28.05
N GLN A 211 14.02 11.08 -27.27
CA GLN A 211 13.87 11.13 -25.82
C GLN A 211 12.44 11.47 -25.41
N GLN A 212 11.86 12.52 -26.00
CA GLN A 212 10.48 12.92 -25.71
C GLN A 212 9.48 11.79 -25.99
N ARG A 213 9.69 11.01 -27.06
CA ARG A 213 8.84 9.88 -27.39
C ARG A 213 8.94 8.74 -26.36
N ILE A 214 10.15 8.44 -25.88
CA ILE A 214 10.38 7.46 -24.83
C ILE A 214 9.81 7.92 -23.48
N GLU A 215 9.93 9.21 -23.16
CA GLU A 215 9.32 9.80 -21.96
C GLU A 215 7.79 9.70 -22.01
N ASN A 216 7.16 9.98 -23.14
CA ASN A 216 5.72 9.79 -23.31
C ASN A 216 5.28 8.33 -23.12
N CYS A 217 6.05 7.38 -23.66
CA CYS A 217 5.81 5.95 -23.44
C CYS A 217 5.95 5.59 -21.95
N ASN A 218 7.01 6.06 -21.28
CA ASN A 218 7.23 5.81 -19.85
C ASN A 218 6.15 6.44 -18.97
N ASN A 219 5.69 7.66 -19.28
CA ASN A 219 4.56 8.28 -18.60
C ASN A 219 3.27 7.46 -18.75
N THR A 220 3.02 6.90 -19.94
CA THR A 220 1.90 5.98 -20.19
C THR A 220 2.04 4.70 -19.36
N ILE A 221 3.23 4.11 -19.33
CA ILE A 221 3.51 2.92 -18.50
C ILE A 221 3.25 3.24 -17.02
N LYS A 222 3.76 4.38 -16.53
CA LYS A 222 3.57 4.82 -15.15
C LYS A 222 2.09 4.97 -14.80
N GLU A 223 1.35 5.72 -15.60
CA GLU A 223 -0.07 5.96 -15.34
C GLU A 223 -0.85 4.64 -15.27
N ASN A 224 -0.53 3.68 -16.15
CA ASN A 224 -1.22 2.40 -16.19
C ASN A 224 -0.76 1.45 -15.07
N TYR A 225 0.50 1.47 -14.63
CA TYR A 225 0.91 0.75 -13.42
C TYR A 225 0.20 1.28 -12.17
N ASP A 226 0.14 2.60 -11.99
CA ASP A 226 -0.53 3.23 -10.84
C ASP A 226 -2.03 2.86 -10.82
N LYS A 227 -2.70 2.91 -11.97
CA LYS A 227 -4.11 2.50 -12.11
C LYS A 227 -4.32 1.00 -11.87
N ARG A 228 -3.44 0.15 -12.42
CA ARG A 228 -3.51 -1.33 -12.31
C ARG A 228 -3.54 -1.79 -10.86
N GLY A 229 -2.68 -1.22 -10.00
CA GLY A 229 -2.68 -1.52 -8.57
C GLY A 229 -4.03 -1.22 -7.90
N GLY A 230 -4.64 -0.07 -8.20
CA GLY A 230 -5.98 0.29 -7.72
C GLY A 230 -7.08 -0.63 -8.25
N TYR A 231 -7.02 -1.06 -9.51
CA TYR A 231 -7.99 -1.98 -10.10
C TYR A 231 -7.94 -3.38 -9.48
N ILE A 232 -6.77 -3.83 -9.02
CA ILE A 232 -6.65 -5.09 -8.27
C ILE A 232 -7.37 -5.01 -6.94
N ALA A 233 -7.21 -3.92 -6.18
CA ALA A 233 -7.97 -3.69 -4.95
C ALA A 233 -9.49 -3.66 -5.22
N LEU A 234 -9.92 -3.00 -6.31
CA LEU A 234 -11.34 -2.98 -6.73
C LEU A 234 -11.83 -4.38 -7.12
N SER A 235 -11.01 -5.19 -7.79
CA SER A 235 -11.40 -6.51 -8.29
C SER A 235 -11.75 -7.51 -7.20
N VAL A 236 -11.24 -7.33 -5.97
CA VAL A 236 -11.61 -8.16 -4.81
C VAL A 236 -13.07 -7.95 -4.42
N PHE A 237 -13.60 -6.73 -4.57
CA PHE A 237 -14.98 -6.38 -4.23
C PHE A 237 -15.92 -6.48 -5.43
N MET A 238 -15.44 -6.12 -6.62
CA MET A 238 -16.23 -6.01 -7.85
C MET A 238 -15.50 -6.65 -9.03
N PRO A 239 -15.32 -8.00 -9.06
CA PRO A 239 -14.59 -8.68 -10.13
C PRO A 239 -15.05 -8.33 -11.56
N PRO A 240 -16.37 -8.23 -11.87
CA PRO A 240 -16.84 -7.90 -13.22
C PRO A 240 -16.38 -6.52 -13.74
N VAL A 241 -16.05 -5.60 -12.82
CA VAL A 241 -15.57 -4.24 -13.16
C VAL A 241 -14.05 -4.18 -13.09
N GLY A 242 -13.45 -4.73 -12.03
CA GLY A 242 -12.01 -4.63 -11.80
C GLY A 242 -11.17 -5.39 -12.83
N ILE A 243 -11.57 -6.61 -13.21
CA ILE A 243 -10.77 -7.45 -14.14
C ILE A 243 -10.62 -6.82 -15.53
N PRO A 244 -11.70 -6.32 -16.19
CA PRO A 244 -11.55 -5.64 -17.48
C PRO A 244 -10.64 -4.40 -17.44
N LEU A 245 -10.64 -3.66 -16.32
CA LEU A 245 -9.79 -2.49 -16.14
C LEU A 245 -8.31 -2.88 -16.00
N ILE A 246 -8.00 -3.98 -15.31
CA ILE A 246 -6.64 -4.55 -15.24
C ILE A 246 -6.16 -4.92 -16.64
N VAL A 247 -6.97 -5.67 -17.41
CA VAL A 247 -6.63 -6.07 -18.79
C VAL A 247 -6.40 -4.86 -19.69
N THR A 248 -7.15 -3.78 -19.50
CA THR A 248 -6.97 -2.54 -20.27
C THR A 248 -5.65 -1.85 -19.91
N ALA A 249 -5.33 -1.76 -18.62
CA ALA A 249 -4.05 -1.22 -18.17
C ALA A 249 -2.87 -2.05 -18.71
N ASP A 250 -2.95 -3.39 -18.62
CA ASP A 250 -1.93 -4.32 -19.13
C ASP A 250 -1.72 -4.14 -20.65
N LYS A 251 -2.79 -3.96 -21.43
CA LYS A 251 -2.70 -3.68 -22.87
C LYS A 251 -2.00 -2.35 -23.17
N ASN A 252 -2.31 -1.29 -22.43
CA ASN A 252 -1.66 0.00 -22.61
C ASN A 252 -0.18 -0.05 -22.27
N ILE A 253 0.19 -0.75 -21.18
CA ILE A 253 1.58 -1.00 -20.80
C ILE A 253 2.31 -1.77 -21.91
N ALA A 254 1.74 -2.88 -22.38
CA ALA A 254 2.32 -3.70 -23.42
C ALA A 254 2.49 -2.91 -24.74
N SER A 255 1.53 -2.08 -25.10
CA SER A 255 1.61 -1.22 -26.29
C SER A 255 2.74 -0.20 -26.18
N ALA A 256 2.87 0.49 -25.04
CA ALA A 256 3.92 1.47 -24.82
C ALA A 256 5.31 0.82 -24.76
N GLN A 257 5.44 -0.35 -24.12
CA GLN A 257 6.67 -1.14 -24.12
C GLN A 257 7.04 -1.60 -25.54
N GLN A 258 6.07 -2.07 -26.32
CA GLN A 258 6.30 -2.47 -27.71
C GLN A 258 6.78 -1.29 -28.56
N GLU A 259 6.26 -0.08 -28.33
CA GLU A 259 6.73 1.13 -29.02
C GLU A 259 8.19 1.45 -28.68
N ILE A 260 8.58 1.35 -27.41
CA ILE A 260 9.98 1.50 -26.97
C ILE A 260 10.89 0.47 -27.66
N GLU A 261 10.49 -0.80 -27.71
CA GLU A 261 11.28 -1.86 -28.36
C GLU A 261 11.36 -1.68 -29.88
N GLN A 262 10.27 -1.23 -30.52
CA GLN A 262 10.30 -0.87 -31.94
C GLN A 262 11.26 0.29 -32.21
N LEU A 263 11.31 1.30 -31.34
CA LEU A 263 12.26 2.40 -31.44
C LEU A 263 13.69 1.89 -31.35
N LYS A 264 14.01 1.10 -30.30
CA LYS A 264 15.33 0.47 -30.12
C LYS A 264 15.77 -0.33 -31.35
N SER A 265 14.85 -1.05 -32.00
CA SER A 265 15.17 -1.89 -33.18
C SER A 265 15.44 -1.11 -34.48
N ARG A 266 15.01 0.16 -34.56
CA ARG A 266 15.06 0.97 -35.81
C ARG A 266 16.21 1.96 -35.86
N ILE A 267 16.87 2.18 -34.73
CA ILE A 267 17.96 3.14 -34.58
C ILE A 267 19.28 2.40 -34.29
N SER A 268 20.41 3.09 -34.42
CA SER A 268 21.73 2.48 -34.21
C SER A 268 22.74 3.49 -33.67
N GLY A 269 23.90 3.00 -33.20
CA GLY A 269 24.95 3.87 -32.67
C GLY A 269 24.48 4.67 -31.46
N ALA A 270 24.87 5.94 -31.39
CA ALA A 270 24.59 6.82 -30.25
C ALA A 270 23.08 6.94 -29.93
N GLU A 271 22.21 6.95 -30.95
CA GLU A 271 20.76 7.07 -30.76
C GLU A 271 20.17 5.86 -30.01
N ALA A 272 20.66 4.64 -30.33
CA ALA A 272 20.23 3.42 -29.66
C ALA A 272 20.60 3.43 -28.18
N GLU A 273 21.83 3.85 -27.87
CA GLU A 273 22.33 3.92 -26.50
C GLU A 273 21.59 4.97 -25.66
N VAL A 274 21.29 6.14 -26.25
CA VAL A 274 20.47 7.16 -25.57
C VAL A 274 19.08 6.65 -25.27
N VAL A 275 18.42 5.98 -26.21
CA VAL A 275 17.07 5.44 -25.98
C VAL A 275 17.06 4.43 -24.83
N ILE A 276 18.08 3.57 -24.74
CA ILE A 276 18.24 2.64 -23.61
C ILE A 276 18.38 3.43 -22.30
N LEU A 277 19.28 4.42 -22.26
CA LEU A 277 19.51 5.21 -21.05
C LEU A 277 18.30 6.05 -20.63
N THR A 278 17.58 6.66 -21.57
CA THR A 278 16.35 7.42 -21.29
C THR A 278 15.27 6.51 -20.70
N ASP A 279 15.11 5.31 -21.24
CA ASP A 279 14.16 4.31 -20.72
C ASP A 279 14.55 3.87 -19.30
N THR A 280 15.82 3.53 -19.07
CA THR A 280 16.33 3.17 -17.72
C THR A 280 16.15 4.31 -16.73
N LYS A 281 16.50 5.55 -17.10
CA LYS A 281 16.38 6.74 -16.25
C LYS A 281 14.93 6.92 -15.79
N ASN A 282 13.99 6.94 -16.73
CA ASN A 282 12.57 7.13 -16.41
C ASN A 282 12.03 6.02 -15.51
N LYS A 283 12.35 4.75 -15.80
CA LYS A 283 11.92 3.62 -14.96
C LYS A 283 12.51 3.69 -13.55
N THR A 284 13.76 4.10 -13.42
CA THR A 284 14.43 4.27 -12.12
C THR A 284 13.81 5.42 -11.34
N GLU A 285 13.54 6.57 -11.99
CA GLU A 285 12.83 7.70 -11.39
C GLU A 285 11.44 7.30 -10.89
N HIS A 286 10.70 6.54 -11.70
CA HIS A 286 9.38 6.07 -11.31
C HIS A 286 9.44 5.06 -10.17
N MET A 287 10.39 4.11 -10.20
CA MET A 287 10.61 3.17 -9.11
C MET A 287 10.94 3.90 -7.80
N ALA A 288 11.84 4.88 -7.83
CA ALA A 288 12.18 5.70 -6.65
C ALA A 288 10.95 6.42 -6.06
N ALA A 289 10.10 7.00 -6.92
CA ALA A 289 8.84 7.61 -6.50
C ALA A 289 7.87 6.60 -5.88
N THR A 290 7.78 5.39 -6.45
CA THR A 290 6.93 4.32 -5.92
C THR A 290 7.44 3.79 -4.58
N VAL A 291 8.77 3.70 -4.35
CA VAL A 291 9.32 3.35 -3.03
C VAL A 291 8.82 4.31 -1.95
N GLY A 292 8.79 5.63 -2.22
CA GLY A 292 8.24 6.60 -1.28
C GLY A 292 6.74 6.41 -1.00
N THR A 293 5.99 5.96 -2.00
CA THR A 293 4.56 5.61 -1.81
C THR A 293 4.40 4.32 -1.00
N ALA A 294 5.29 3.34 -1.18
CA ALA A 294 5.33 2.12 -0.37
C ALA A 294 5.70 2.40 1.10
N VAL A 295 6.64 3.32 1.37
CA VAL A 295 6.93 3.82 2.73
C VAL A 295 5.68 4.40 3.35
N THR A 296 5.01 5.34 2.68
CA THR A 296 3.76 5.95 3.15
C THR A 296 2.67 4.90 3.44
N ALA A 297 2.52 3.90 2.56
CA ALA A 297 1.53 2.84 2.77
C ALA A 297 1.82 1.99 4.02
N LEU A 298 3.09 1.66 4.27
CA LEU A 298 3.51 0.91 5.44
C LEU A 298 3.38 1.74 6.74
N GLU A 299 3.66 3.04 6.68
CA GLU A 299 3.41 3.98 7.79
C GLU A 299 1.93 4.06 8.15
N ASN A 300 1.05 4.07 7.15
CA ASN A 300 -0.39 4.06 7.37
C ASN A 300 -0.84 2.77 8.07
N ILE A 301 -0.29 1.61 7.70
CA ILE A 301 -0.57 0.34 8.39
C ILE A 301 -0.10 0.40 9.86
N LYS A 302 1.11 0.91 10.11
CA LYS A 302 1.61 1.12 11.48
C LYS A 302 0.70 2.07 12.27
N THR A 303 0.24 3.14 11.65
CA THR A 303 -0.69 4.11 12.26
C THR A 303 -2.03 3.47 12.62
N GLN A 304 -2.54 2.57 11.77
CA GLN A 304 -3.76 1.81 12.08
C GLN A 304 -3.55 0.86 13.26
N TRP A 305 -2.41 0.17 13.34
CA TRP A 305 -2.07 -0.63 14.54
C TRP A 305 -2.02 0.23 15.80
N GLY A 306 -1.38 1.40 15.75
CA GLY A 306 -1.33 2.33 16.89
C GLY A 306 -2.71 2.89 17.28
N THR A 307 -3.63 3.01 16.32
CA THR A 307 -5.02 3.40 16.60
C THR A 307 -5.76 2.28 17.33
N VAL A 308 -5.62 1.04 16.87
CA VAL A 308 -6.21 -0.13 17.54
C VAL A 308 -5.61 -0.30 18.94
N GLU A 309 -4.29 -0.19 19.08
CA GLU A 309 -3.56 -0.24 20.36
C GLU A 309 -4.15 0.72 21.40
N LYS A 310 -4.32 1.99 21.03
CA LYS A 310 -4.89 3.02 21.90
C LYS A 310 -6.29 2.67 22.37
N LYS A 311 -7.15 2.17 21.48
CA LYS A 311 -8.53 1.78 21.82
C LYS A 311 -8.57 0.60 22.80
N TYR A 312 -7.74 -0.41 22.57
CA TYR A 312 -7.62 -1.56 23.49
C TYR A 312 -7.11 -1.11 24.86
N LYS A 313 -6.08 -0.28 24.89
CA LYS A 313 -5.55 0.28 26.13
C LYS A 313 -6.60 1.09 26.89
N SER A 314 -7.33 1.97 26.20
CA SER A 314 -8.41 2.74 26.81
C SER A 314 -9.51 1.86 27.41
N LEU A 315 -9.87 0.75 26.73
CA LEU A 315 -10.83 -0.20 27.27
C LEU A 315 -10.30 -0.90 28.52
N ILE A 316 -9.06 -1.42 28.48
CA ILE A 316 -8.39 -2.07 29.62
C ILE A 316 -8.35 -1.15 30.84
N ASP A 317 -7.94 0.11 30.67
CA ASP A 317 -7.83 1.09 31.75
C ASP A 317 -9.22 1.46 32.34
N SER A 318 -10.31 1.19 31.62
CA SER A 318 -11.68 1.54 32.01
C SER A 318 -12.47 0.39 32.63
N VAL A 319 -12.02 -0.87 32.51
CA VAL A 319 -12.74 -2.07 33.01
C VAL A 319 -13.10 -1.93 34.50
N ASP A 320 -12.19 -1.41 35.31
CA ASP A 320 -12.38 -1.30 36.76
C ASP A 320 -13.42 -0.22 37.12
N ASN A 321 -13.57 0.82 36.29
CA ASN A 321 -14.32 2.04 36.59
C ASN A 321 -15.72 2.10 35.95
N ILE A 322 -16.01 1.29 34.93
CA ILE A 322 -17.31 1.26 34.26
C ILE A 322 -18.28 0.30 35.00
N SER A 323 -19.56 0.65 35.04
CA SER A 323 -20.60 -0.25 35.54
C SER A 323 -20.77 -1.44 34.60
N LEU A 324 -20.82 -2.65 35.16
CA LEU A 324 -20.83 -3.88 34.37
C LEU A 324 -22.05 -4.01 33.46
N ASP A 325 -23.18 -3.40 33.81
CA ASP A 325 -24.40 -3.42 32.99
C ASP A 325 -24.25 -2.53 31.74
N LEU A 326 -23.65 -1.34 31.89
CA LEU A 326 -23.33 -0.46 30.76
C LEU A 326 -22.22 -1.07 29.89
N PHE A 327 -21.28 -1.77 30.53
CA PHE A 327 -20.20 -2.49 29.85
C PHE A 327 -20.75 -3.66 29.02
N ASP A 328 -21.70 -4.44 29.56
CA ASP A 328 -22.30 -5.59 28.89
C ASP A 328 -23.05 -5.18 27.61
N GLU A 329 -23.93 -4.19 27.68
CA GLU A 329 -24.71 -3.77 26.50
C GLU A 329 -23.83 -3.25 25.35
N ILE A 330 -22.78 -2.49 25.69
CA ILE A 330 -21.93 -1.80 24.71
C ILE A 330 -20.82 -2.70 24.18
N ILE A 331 -20.05 -3.33 25.09
CA ILE A 331 -18.85 -4.07 24.71
C ILE A 331 -19.20 -5.41 24.10
N ARG A 332 -20.31 -6.04 24.49
CA ARG A 332 -20.78 -7.26 23.82
C ARG A 332 -21.13 -6.98 22.35
N ALA A 333 -21.82 -5.88 22.08
CA ALA A 333 -22.21 -5.51 20.72
C ALA A 333 -20.98 -5.18 19.85
N ASP A 334 -20.03 -4.42 20.39
CA ASP A 334 -18.78 -4.11 19.70
C ASP A 334 -17.91 -5.37 19.50
N LEU A 335 -17.80 -6.25 20.50
CA LEU A 335 -17.05 -7.52 20.40
C LEU A 335 -17.58 -8.42 19.28
N ASN A 336 -18.91 -8.55 19.16
CA ASN A 336 -19.55 -9.29 18.07
C ASN A 336 -19.22 -8.68 16.71
N THR A 337 -19.33 -7.35 16.60
CA THR A 337 -19.04 -6.62 15.37
C THR A 337 -17.55 -6.72 15.00
N ALA A 338 -16.66 -6.60 15.97
CA ALA A 338 -15.22 -6.70 15.81
C ALA A 338 -14.81 -8.10 15.34
N LYS A 339 -15.41 -9.16 15.88
CA LYS A 339 -15.18 -10.54 15.45
C LYS A 339 -15.40 -10.72 13.95
N ASP A 340 -16.54 -10.26 13.47
CA ASP A 340 -16.90 -10.39 12.06
C ASP A 340 -16.00 -9.48 11.20
N ASN A 341 -15.71 -8.26 11.66
CA ASN A 341 -14.86 -7.32 10.94
C ASN A 341 -13.40 -7.79 10.81
N TRP A 342 -12.82 -8.41 11.84
CA TRP A 342 -11.47 -8.98 11.79
C TRP A 342 -11.43 -10.19 10.86
N GLN A 343 -12.45 -11.05 10.89
CA GLN A 343 -12.56 -12.17 9.97
C GLN A 343 -12.70 -11.70 8.52
N ASP A 344 -13.51 -10.67 8.30
CA ASP A 344 -13.66 -10.04 7.00
C ASP A 344 -12.37 -9.40 6.50
N LEU A 345 -11.61 -8.75 7.37
CA LEU A 345 -10.31 -8.19 7.03
C LEU A 345 -9.34 -9.31 6.64
N LYS A 346 -9.27 -10.40 7.43
CA LYS A 346 -8.45 -11.57 7.09
C LYS A 346 -8.81 -12.07 5.69
N ASN A 347 -10.08 -12.38 5.45
CA ASN A 347 -10.58 -12.87 4.17
C ASN A 347 -10.26 -11.92 3.00
N TYR A 348 -10.39 -10.61 3.23
CA TYR A 348 -10.05 -9.60 2.25
C TYR A 348 -8.55 -9.61 1.93
N THR A 349 -7.69 -9.64 2.95
CA THR A 349 -6.23 -9.67 2.77
C THR A 349 -5.75 -10.96 2.11
N ASP A 350 -6.36 -12.11 2.44
CA ASP A 350 -6.10 -13.40 1.77
C ASP A 350 -6.39 -13.27 0.26
N LYS A 351 -7.56 -12.72 -0.11
CA LYS A 351 -7.96 -12.53 -1.52
C LYS A 351 -7.10 -11.53 -2.26
N LEU A 352 -6.74 -10.40 -1.64
CA LEU A 352 -5.81 -9.44 -2.23
C LEU A 352 -4.48 -10.10 -2.58
N TYR A 353 -3.96 -10.93 -1.68
CA TYR A 353 -2.69 -11.60 -1.85
C TYR A 353 -2.73 -12.64 -2.96
N GLU A 354 -3.80 -13.43 -3.06
CA GLU A 354 -3.99 -14.35 -4.17
C GLU A 354 -4.16 -13.62 -5.51
N GLY A 355 -4.91 -12.51 -5.54
CA GLY A 355 -5.02 -11.65 -6.71
C GLY A 355 -3.66 -11.09 -7.17
N ALA A 356 -2.83 -10.67 -6.21
CA ALA A 356 -1.47 -10.20 -6.47
C ALA A 356 -0.59 -11.29 -7.10
N LYS A 357 -0.65 -12.54 -6.60
CA LYS A 357 0.10 -13.66 -7.20
C LYS A 357 -0.33 -13.95 -8.63
N ILE A 358 -1.64 -13.97 -8.91
CA ILE A 358 -2.16 -14.24 -10.25
C ILE A 358 -1.71 -13.15 -11.24
N ALA A 359 -1.67 -11.90 -10.81
CA ALA A 359 -1.22 -10.78 -11.63
C ALA A 359 0.30 -10.80 -11.92
N GLN A 360 1.08 -11.62 -11.20
CA GLN A 360 2.53 -11.78 -11.38
C GLN A 360 2.91 -13.03 -12.19
N ASN A 361 2.03 -14.03 -12.28
CA ASN A 361 2.26 -15.29 -13.00
C ASN A 361 1.75 -15.28 -14.46
N LYS A 362 1.33 -14.11 -14.95
CA LYS A 362 0.98 -13.85 -16.35
C LYS A 362 2.05 -12.94 -16.95
#